data_AF-A0A2V8CDF5-F1
#
_entry.id   AF-A0A2V8CDF5-F1
#
_cell.length_a   1.000
_cell.length_b   1.000
_cell.length_c   1.000
_cell.angle_alpha   90.00
_cell.angle_beta   90.00
_cell.angle_gamma   90.00
#
_symmetry.space_group_name_H-M   'P 1'
#
loop_
_entity.id
_entity.type
_entity.pdbx_description
1 polymer ?
#
loop_
_entity_poly.entity_id
_entity_poly.type
_entity_poly.pdbx_seq_one_letter_code
_entity_poly.pdbx_strand_id
1 'polypeptide(L)'
;MASATDVVDGVVATTCAPASGSTFPFGATTVTCTATDSHANHATKTFTVTVTDTTAPVITVPPNATVEATGPAGATFTYTASAVDGFDGSVAVTCTPASGSTFPFGVTTVTCTATDSHANVATKTFTVTVTD
;
A
#
# COMPACT_ATOMS: atom_id res chain seq x y z
N MET A 1 10.47 -18.78 -18.64
CA MET A 1 11.52 -18.47 -19.63
C MET A 1 10.86 -18.34 -20.99
N ALA A 2 11.27 -17.37 -21.80
CA ALA A 2 10.86 -17.32 -23.20
C ALA A 2 11.41 -18.56 -23.93
N SER A 3 10.67 -19.02 -24.93
CA SER A 3 11.06 -20.14 -25.79
C SER A 3 10.62 -19.83 -27.21
N ALA A 4 11.44 -20.23 -28.18
CA ALA A 4 11.12 -20.12 -29.59
C ALA A 4 11.49 -21.42 -30.30
N THR A 5 10.72 -21.76 -31.32
CA THR A 5 10.99 -22.88 -32.22
C THR A 5 10.86 -22.43 -33.66
N ASP A 6 11.76 -22.90 -34.50
CA ASP A 6 11.76 -22.76 -35.95
C ASP A 6 11.68 -24.15 -36.61
N VAL A 7 11.11 -24.20 -37.82
CA VAL A 7 10.91 -25.47 -38.54
C VAL A 7 12.21 -26.05 -39.10
N VAL A 8 13.21 -25.21 -39.37
CA VAL A 8 14.54 -25.59 -39.87
C VAL A 8 15.55 -25.71 -38.73
N ASP A 9 15.57 -24.73 -37.82
CA ASP A 9 16.57 -24.63 -36.75
C ASP A 9 16.16 -25.33 -35.44
N GLY A 10 14.91 -25.80 -35.32
CA GLY A 10 14.44 -26.45 -34.10
C GLY A 10 14.28 -25.44 -32.96
N VAL A 11 14.94 -25.64 -31.81
CA VAL A 11 14.86 -24.68 -30.69
C VAL A 11 15.80 -23.50 -30.94
N VAL A 12 15.24 -22.29 -30.92
CA VAL A 12 15.99 -21.04 -31.14
C VAL A 12 16.18 -20.30 -29.82
N ALA A 13 17.37 -19.77 -29.59
CA ALA A 13 17.68 -19.00 -28.41
C ALA A 13 16.88 -17.68 -28.39
N THR A 14 16.36 -17.33 -27.22
CA THR A 14 15.60 -16.09 -27.00
C THR A 14 16.35 -15.14 -26.08
N THR A 15 16.39 -13.86 -26.44
CA THR A 15 16.96 -12.80 -25.61
C THR A 15 15.86 -11.83 -25.23
N CYS A 16 15.69 -11.57 -23.93
CA CYS A 16 14.70 -10.62 -23.43
C CYS A 16 15.37 -9.37 -22.83
N ALA A 17 14.73 -8.23 -23.02
CA ALA A 17 15.12 -6.94 -22.44
C ALA A 17 13.91 -6.27 -21.76
N PRO A 18 13.97 -5.93 -20.46
CA PRO A 18 15.03 -6.30 -19.49
C PRO A 18 15.26 -7.81 -19.36
N ALA A 19 16.48 -8.20 -18.97
CA ALA A 19 16.86 -9.60 -18.85
C ALA A 19 16.23 -10.26 -17.62
N SER A 20 16.16 -11.60 -17.62
CA SER A 20 15.73 -12.33 -16.42
C SER A 20 16.65 -12.00 -15.24
N GLY A 21 16.07 -11.68 -14.10
CA GLY A 21 16.80 -11.23 -12.90
C GLY A 21 17.13 -9.74 -12.88
N SER A 22 16.72 -8.96 -13.90
CA SER A 22 16.77 -7.50 -13.82
C SER A 22 15.84 -6.96 -12.73
N THR A 23 16.22 -5.85 -12.12
CA THR A 23 15.32 -5.04 -11.29
C THR A 23 14.39 -4.22 -12.18
N PHE A 24 13.12 -4.15 -11.78
CA PHE A 24 12.11 -3.37 -12.49
C PHE A 24 11.80 -2.10 -11.69
N PRO A 25 11.76 -0.92 -12.33
CA PRO A 25 11.33 0.30 -11.66
C PRO A 25 9.84 0.21 -11.29
N PHE A 26 9.41 1.11 -10.40
CA PHE A 26 8.01 1.27 -10.07
C PHE A 26 7.15 1.55 -11.31
N GLY A 27 5.95 0.98 -11.35
CA GLY A 27 5.03 1.08 -12.48
C GLY A 27 5.19 -0.04 -13.51
N ALA A 28 4.70 0.20 -14.72
CA ALA A 28 4.69 -0.77 -15.80
C ALA A 28 6.01 -0.74 -16.60
N THR A 29 6.64 -1.90 -16.74
CA THR A 29 7.78 -2.12 -17.63
C THR A 29 7.43 -3.16 -18.69
N THR A 30 7.60 -2.79 -19.96
CA THR A 30 7.45 -3.75 -21.07
C THR A 30 8.74 -4.53 -21.25
N VAL A 31 8.64 -5.86 -21.19
CA VAL A 31 9.72 -6.78 -21.54
C VAL A 31 9.52 -7.22 -22.99
N THR A 32 10.56 -7.08 -23.79
CA THR A 32 10.59 -7.51 -25.19
C THR A 32 11.53 -8.68 -25.34
N CYS A 33 11.04 -9.81 -25.86
CA CYS A 33 11.83 -10.99 -26.14
C CYS A 33 11.94 -11.20 -27.65
N THR A 34 13.18 -11.37 -28.14
CA THR A 34 13.50 -11.59 -29.54
C THR A 34 14.18 -12.94 -29.71
N ALA A 35 13.78 -13.68 -30.75
CA ALA A 35 14.49 -14.85 -31.26
C ALA A 35 15.02 -14.53 -32.65
N THR A 36 16.25 -14.97 -32.93
CA THR A 36 16.89 -14.84 -34.26
C THR A 36 17.37 -16.22 -34.68
N ASP A 37 16.92 -16.69 -35.83
CA ASP A 37 17.29 -18.01 -36.38
C ASP A 37 18.63 -17.95 -37.17
N SER A 38 19.09 -19.08 -37.71
CA SER A 38 20.39 -19.14 -38.41
C SER A 38 20.38 -18.42 -39.77
N HIS A 39 19.18 -18.11 -40.29
CA HIS A 39 18.94 -17.40 -41.53
C HIS A 39 18.58 -15.92 -41.30
N ALA A 40 18.78 -15.43 -40.08
CA ALA A 40 18.49 -14.06 -39.65
C ALA A 40 17.00 -13.66 -39.73
N ASN A 41 16.06 -14.61 -39.66
CA ASN A 41 14.67 -14.28 -39.41
C ASN A 41 14.48 -13.92 -37.93
N HIS A 42 13.64 -12.92 -37.67
CA HIS A 42 13.39 -12.40 -36.33
C HIS A 42 11.93 -12.60 -35.92
N ALA A 43 11.72 -13.05 -34.69
CA ALA A 43 10.40 -13.06 -34.05
C ALA A 43 10.47 -12.35 -32.69
N THR A 44 9.50 -11.47 -32.44
CA THR A 44 9.44 -10.68 -31.22
C THR A 44 8.10 -10.88 -30.51
N LYS A 45 8.14 -11.02 -29.18
CA LYS A 45 6.96 -10.98 -28.31
C LYS A 45 7.22 -10.08 -27.10
N THR A 46 6.15 -9.48 -26.59
CA THR A 46 6.21 -8.59 -25.42
C THR A 46 5.28 -9.07 -24.32
N PHE A 47 5.60 -8.69 -23.09
CA PHE A 47 4.70 -8.75 -21.93
C PHE A 47 5.01 -7.61 -20.98
N THR A 48 4.10 -7.32 -20.06
CA THR A 48 4.26 -6.23 -19.09
C THR A 48 4.50 -6.79 -17.70
N VAL A 49 5.48 -6.22 -17.00
CA VAL A 49 5.73 -6.40 -15.58
C VAL A 49 5.26 -5.12 -14.88
N THR A 50 4.37 -5.23 -13.90
CA THR A 50 3.92 -4.10 -13.11
C THR A 50 4.45 -4.22 -11.69
N VAL A 51 5.25 -3.24 -11.26
CA VAL A 51 5.67 -3.07 -9.87
C VAL A 51 4.75 -2.05 -9.23
N THR A 52 4.12 -2.43 -8.13
CA THR A 52 3.24 -1.56 -7.34
C THR A 52 3.59 -1.68 -5.87
N ASP A 53 3.27 -0.64 -5.11
CA ASP A 53 3.30 -0.70 -3.67
C ASP A 53 2.11 -1.53 -3.20
N THR A 54 2.36 -2.39 -2.22
CA THR A 54 1.38 -3.29 -1.60
C THR A 54 1.44 -3.23 -0.06
N THR A 55 2.27 -2.35 0.50
CA THR A 55 2.44 -2.20 1.93
C THR A 55 1.52 -1.12 2.45
N ALA A 56 0.74 -1.43 3.49
CA ALA A 56 -0.13 -0.44 4.10
C ALA A 56 0.63 0.50 5.04
N PRO A 57 0.13 1.74 5.25
CA PRO A 57 0.72 2.67 6.21
C PRO A 57 0.74 2.13 7.65
N VAL A 58 1.73 2.54 8.42
CA VAL A 58 1.82 2.26 9.86
C VAL A 58 1.17 3.41 10.64
N ILE A 59 0.02 3.14 11.28
CA ILE A 59 -0.70 4.12 12.10
C ILE A 59 -0.19 4.12 13.56
N THR A 60 0.07 5.33 14.08
CA THR A 60 0.33 5.61 15.49
C THR A 60 -0.85 6.40 16.08
N VAL A 61 -1.42 5.86 17.16
CA VAL A 61 -2.53 6.44 17.93
C VAL A 61 -2.06 6.60 19.38
N PRO A 62 -2.70 7.46 20.20
CA PRO A 62 -2.37 7.56 21.62
C PRO A 62 -2.71 6.26 22.35
N PRO A 63 -2.22 6.09 23.59
CA PRO A 63 -2.77 5.08 24.49
C PRO A 63 -4.25 5.37 24.81
N ASN A 64 -4.92 4.38 25.38
CA ASN A 64 -6.27 4.56 25.92
C ASN A 64 -6.28 5.66 26.98
N ALA A 65 -7.36 6.43 27.03
CA ALA A 65 -7.51 7.57 27.94
C ALA A 65 -8.75 7.42 28.83
N THR A 66 -8.69 8.03 30.01
CA THR A 66 -9.84 8.23 30.90
C THR A 66 -9.96 9.71 31.22
N VAL A 67 -11.16 10.27 31.12
CA VAL A 67 -11.44 11.69 31.38
C VAL A 67 -12.73 11.85 32.20
N GLU A 68 -12.78 12.92 33.00
CA GLU A 68 -13.96 13.29 33.77
C GLU A 68 -14.98 14.02 32.90
N ALA A 69 -16.26 13.72 33.07
CA ALA A 69 -17.34 14.40 32.39
C ALA A 69 -17.42 15.87 32.79
N THR A 70 -17.49 16.77 31.81
CA THR A 70 -17.67 18.21 32.07
C THR A 70 -19.13 18.63 32.03
N GLY A 71 -20.04 17.68 31.81
CA GLY A 71 -21.48 17.90 31.75
C GLY A 71 -22.25 16.62 31.40
N PRO A 72 -23.58 16.68 31.29
CA PRO A 72 -24.42 15.50 31.07
C PRO A 72 -24.19 14.82 29.71
N ALA A 73 -23.58 15.52 28.75
CA ALA A 73 -23.20 14.98 27.45
C ALA A 73 -21.86 14.22 27.46
N GLY A 74 -21.12 14.25 28.58
CA GLY A 74 -19.78 13.68 28.74
C GLY A 74 -18.67 14.72 28.67
N ALA A 75 -17.56 14.40 27.99
CA ALA A 75 -16.35 15.22 27.99
C ALA A 75 -15.80 15.43 26.57
N THR A 76 -15.30 16.63 26.28
CA THR A 76 -14.53 16.87 25.05
C THR A 76 -13.10 16.36 25.22
N PHE A 77 -12.60 15.58 24.26
CA PHE A 77 -11.25 15.03 24.31
C PHE A 77 -10.50 15.27 23.00
N THR A 78 -9.27 15.78 23.10
CA THR A 78 -8.37 16.00 21.97
C THR A 78 -7.23 14.99 21.99
N TYR A 79 -6.85 14.54 20.80
CA TYR A 79 -5.74 13.62 20.59
C TYR A 79 -5.06 13.87 19.24
N THR A 80 -3.90 13.25 19.05
CA THR A 80 -3.16 13.25 17.80
C THR A 80 -3.01 11.83 17.28
N ALA A 81 -3.13 11.65 15.97
CA ALA A 81 -2.83 10.40 15.29
C ALA A 81 -1.97 10.71 14.07
N SER A 82 -1.06 9.81 13.72
CA SER A 82 -0.18 9.93 12.57
C SER A 82 -0.05 8.61 11.85
N ALA A 83 0.28 8.65 10.57
CA ALA A 83 0.62 7.46 9.80
C ALA A 83 1.84 7.73 8.94
N VAL A 84 2.68 6.70 8.82
CA VAL A 84 3.84 6.72 7.93
C VAL A 84 3.82 5.50 7.03
N ASP A 85 4.13 5.68 5.75
CA ASP A 85 4.33 4.62 4.79
C ASP A 85 5.75 4.68 4.21
N GLY A 86 6.28 3.53 3.80
CA GLY A 86 7.65 3.40 3.30
C GLY A 86 7.90 4.12 1.97
N PHE A 87 6.87 4.31 1.15
CA PHE A 87 6.93 4.95 -0.16
C PHE A 87 6.33 6.36 -0.14
N ASP A 88 5.24 6.57 0.59
CA ASP A 88 4.56 7.88 0.66
C ASP A 88 5.11 8.82 1.75
N GLY A 89 5.85 8.28 2.73
CA GLY A 89 6.27 9.06 3.90
C GLY A 89 5.07 9.35 4.80
N SER A 90 4.74 10.62 5.04
CA SER A 90 3.61 10.97 5.93
C SER A 90 2.27 10.80 5.22
N VAL A 91 1.39 9.98 5.79
CA VAL A 91 0.04 9.71 5.25
C VAL A 91 -1.03 10.35 6.14
N ALA A 92 -2.08 10.91 5.52
CA ALA A 92 -3.18 11.52 6.25
C ALA A 92 -3.99 10.48 7.04
N VAL A 93 -4.33 10.80 8.29
CA VAL A 93 -5.14 9.93 9.16
C VAL A 93 -6.50 10.55 9.39
N THR A 94 -7.55 9.76 9.21
CA THR A 94 -8.92 10.14 9.56
C THR A 94 -9.41 9.24 10.69
N CYS A 95 -9.93 9.85 11.77
CA CYS A 95 -10.43 9.11 12.93
C CYS A 95 -11.90 9.42 13.21
N THR A 96 -12.62 8.42 13.71
CA THR A 96 -14.02 8.55 14.15
C THR A 96 -14.20 7.90 15.53
N PRO A 97 -14.73 8.62 16.54
CA PRO A 97 -14.98 10.08 16.56
C PRO A 97 -13.73 10.91 16.27
N ALA A 98 -13.88 12.15 15.79
CA ALA A 98 -12.74 13.02 15.48
C ALA A 98 -12.11 13.64 16.74
N SER A 99 -10.85 14.08 16.65
CA SER A 99 -10.19 14.81 17.73
C SER A 99 -10.95 16.09 18.08
N GLY A 100 -11.21 16.31 19.38
CA GLY A 100 -12.02 17.42 19.85
C GLY A 100 -13.53 17.17 19.83
N SER A 101 -13.98 15.94 19.52
CA SER A 101 -15.38 15.56 19.71
C SER A 101 -15.75 15.49 21.20
N THR A 102 -17.04 15.62 21.49
CA THR A 102 -17.59 15.26 22.80
C THR A 102 -17.85 13.76 22.86
N PHE A 103 -17.25 13.11 23.84
CA PHE A 103 -17.38 11.68 24.12
C PHE A 103 -18.42 11.47 25.23
N PRO A 104 -19.39 10.56 25.06
CA PRO A 104 -20.39 10.25 26.08
C PRO A 104 -19.79 9.44 27.24
N PHE A 105 -20.52 9.38 28.35
CA PHE A 105 -20.20 8.50 29.49
C PHE A 105 -19.94 7.04 29.04
N GLY A 106 -18.96 6.41 29.69
CA GLY A 106 -18.51 5.06 29.38
C GLY A 106 -17.39 5.02 28.35
N VAL A 107 -17.22 3.85 27.72
CA VAL A 107 -16.11 3.59 26.80
C VAL A 107 -16.53 3.90 25.37
N THR A 108 -15.80 4.80 24.72
CA THR A 108 -15.91 5.06 23.29
C THR A 108 -14.67 4.56 22.57
N THR A 109 -14.85 3.75 21.52
CA THR A 109 -13.74 3.32 20.66
C THR A 109 -13.55 4.32 19.53
N VAL A 110 -12.34 4.87 19.43
CA VAL A 110 -11.91 5.70 18.30
C VAL A 110 -11.25 4.79 17.27
N THR A 111 -11.72 4.86 16.03
CA THR A 111 -11.15 4.12 14.90
C THR A 111 -10.47 5.09 13.94
N CYS A 112 -9.18 4.92 13.73
CA CYS A 112 -8.35 5.72 12.82
C CYS A 112 -7.98 4.91 11.58
N THR A 113 -8.11 5.52 10.41
CA THR A 113 -7.82 4.93 9.10
C THR A 113 -6.85 5.83 8.33
N ALA A 114 -5.92 5.22 7.61
CA ALA A 114 -5.01 5.88 6.68
C ALA A 114 -4.96 5.08 5.37
N THR A 115 -4.93 5.80 4.25
CA THR A 115 -4.84 5.23 2.90
C THR A 115 -3.73 5.94 2.16
N ASP A 116 -2.78 5.18 1.60
CA ASP A 116 -1.66 5.73 0.83
C ASP A 116 -2.04 6.06 -0.63
N SER A 117 -1.07 6.50 -1.44
CA SER A 117 -1.32 6.83 -2.86
C SER A 117 -1.56 5.61 -3.76
N HIS A 118 -1.27 4.40 -3.27
CA HIS A 118 -1.48 3.12 -3.94
C HIS A 118 -2.71 2.36 -3.44
N ALA A 119 -3.55 3.04 -2.64
CA ALA A 119 -4.78 2.53 -2.06
C ALA A 119 -4.58 1.38 -1.05
N ASN A 120 -3.39 1.20 -0.49
CA ASN A 120 -3.23 0.32 0.67
C ASN A 120 -3.80 1.01 1.91
N VAL A 121 -4.55 0.26 2.71
CA VAL A 121 -5.33 0.80 3.83
C VAL A 121 -4.87 0.16 5.14
N ALA A 122 -4.70 0.99 6.16
CA ALA A 122 -4.49 0.55 7.53
C ALA A 122 -5.56 1.10 8.47
N THR A 123 -5.83 0.37 9.54
CA THR A 123 -6.77 0.77 10.59
C THR A 123 -6.18 0.48 11.96
N LYS A 124 -6.36 1.40 12.91
CA LYS A 124 -5.94 1.23 14.32
C LYS A 124 -6.94 1.90 15.24
N THR A 125 -7.09 1.36 16.45
CA THR A 125 -8.04 1.84 17.44
C THR A 125 -7.39 2.17 18.77
N PHE A 126 -8.04 3.04 19.54
CA PHE A 126 -7.81 3.26 20.97
C PHE A 126 -9.15 3.62 21.62
N THR A 127 -9.22 3.60 22.95
CA THR A 127 -10.45 3.90 23.68
C THR A 127 -10.35 5.16 24.53
N VAL A 128 -11.44 5.91 24.60
CA VAL A 128 -11.65 7.03 25.53
C VAL A 128 -12.76 6.61 26.50
N THR A 129 -12.45 6.60 27.79
CA THR A 129 -13.42 6.31 28.86
C THR A 129 -13.82 7.59 29.55
N VAL A 130 -15.10 7.93 29.54
CA VAL A 130 -15.62 9.08 30.28
C VAL A 130 -16.29 8.60 31.57
N THR A 131 -15.81 9.10 32.70
CA THR A 131 -16.36 8.80 34.03
C THR A 131 -16.90 10.07 34.67
N ASP A 132 -17.75 9.89 35.68
CA ASP A 132 -18.04 10.94 36.67
C ASP A 132 -16.82 11.14 37.60
#